data_AF-A0A934HJK9-F1
#
_entry.id   AF-A0A934HJK9-F1
#
_cell.length_a   1.000
_cell.length_b   1.000
_cell.length_c   1.000
_cell.angle_alpha   90.00
_cell.angle_beta   90.00
_cell.angle_gamma   90.00
#
_symmetry.space_group_name_H-M   'P 1'
#
loop_
_entity.id
_entity.type
_entity.pdbx_description
1 polymer ?
#
loop_
_entity_poly.entity_id
_entity_poly.type
_entity_poly.pdbx_seq_one_letter_code
_entity_poly.pdbx_strand_id
1 'polypeptide(L)'
;MSKAQYSERFTLSFTLDQVRRLDELARVRSREGQTTNRTELVRDAVNFYLMHQEDLPGSRKAIARSVEGKIAQVDSKVDHLTEILEDFIERVTKRRGS
;
A
#
# COMPACT_ATOMS: atom_id res chain seq x y z
N MET A 1 22.65 -15.98 -2.84
CA MET A 1 23.33 -14.70 -2.61
C MET A 1 22.32 -13.72 -2.02
N SER A 2 22.54 -13.23 -0.81
CA SER A 2 21.67 -12.23 -0.19
C SER A 2 21.75 -10.93 -0.99
N LYS A 3 20.63 -10.44 -1.53
CA LYS A 3 20.58 -9.13 -2.20
C LYS A 3 20.93 -8.08 -1.15
N ALA A 4 22.07 -7.41 -1.31
CA ALA A 4 22.42 -6.26 -0.48
C ALA A 4 21.27 -5.24 -0.58
N GLN A 5 20.54 -5.05 0.52
CA GLN A 5 19.54 -3.99 0.59
C GLN A 5 20.29 -2.67 0.45
N TYR A 6 19.95 -1.92 -0.60
CA TYR A 6 20.49 -0.59 -0.83
C TYR A 6 20.15 0.28 0.39
N SER A 7 21.17 0.65 1.16
CA SER A 7 21.05 1.53 2.33
C SER A 7 21.82 2.82 2.02
N GLU A 8 21.23 3.69 1.21
CA GLU A 8 21.72 5.05 1.11
C GLU A 8 21.50 5.77 2.45
N ARG A 9 22.58 6.28 3.04
CA ARG A 9 22.50 7.12 4.22
C ARG A 9 22.36 8.56 3.76
N PHE A 10 21.17 9.12 3.96
CA PHE A 10 20.89 10.51 3.66
C PHE A 10 21.03 11.37 4.93
N THR A 11 21.75 12.48 4.83
CA THR A 11 21.87 13.44 5.93
C THR A 11 20.92 14.60 5.69
N LEU A 12 19.98 14.80 6.61
CA LEU A 12 19.00 15.87 6.58
C LEU A 12 19.27 16.85 7.70
N SER A 13 19.28 18.13 7.36
CA SER A 13 19.25 19.21 8.35
C SER A 13 17.81 19.62 8.59
N PHE A 14 17.43 19.72 9.86
CA PHE A 14 16.11 20.20 10.26
C PHE A 14 16.22 21.61 10.85
N THR A 15 15.19 22.41 10.65
CA THR A 15 15.06 23.68 11.36
C THR A 15 14.78 23.43 12.84
N LEU A 16 15.06 24.42 13.68
CA LEU A 16 14.81 24.30 15.13
C LEU A 16 13.33 24.01 15.43
N ASP A 17 12.41 24.61 14.65
CA ASP A 17 10.97 24.36 14.80
C ASP A 17 10.59 22.92 14.43
N GLN A 18 11.15 22.38 13.34
CA GLN A 18 10.93 20.98 12.95
C GLN A 18 11.42 20.01 14.02
N VAL A 19 12.59 20.27 14.62
CA VAL A 19 13.10 19.44 15.72
C VAL A 19 12.16 19.49 16.93
N ARG A 20 11.68 20.68 17.32
CA ARG A 20 10.72 20.82 18.43
C ARG A 20 9.45 20.03 18.19
N ARG A 21 8.89 20.09 16.98
CA ARG A 21 7.68 19.32 16.61
C ARG A 21 7.91 17.82 16.64
N LEU A 22 9.07 17.34 16.17
CA LEU A 22 9.42 15.92 16.23
C LEU A 22 9.55 15.45 17.68
N ASP A 23 10.13 16.26 18.56
CA ASP A 23 10.26 15.92 19.98
C ASP A 23 8.91 15.92 20.70
N GLU A 24 8.02 16.86 20.36
CA GLU A 24 6.64 16.86 20.85
C GLU A 24 5.88 15.61 20.39
N LEU A 25 5.99 15.26 19.11
CA LEU A 25 5.37 14.07 18.55
C LEU A 25 5.88 12.78 19.22
N ALA A 26 7.19 12.69 19.48
CA ALA A 26 7.78 11.59 20.23
C ALA A 26 7.19 11.47 21.64
N ARG A 27 6.99 12.60 22.33
CA ARG A 27 6.36 12.62 23.66
C ARG A 27 4.91 12.16 23.63
N VAL A 28 4.12 12.60 22.65
CA VAL A 28 2.72 12.19 22.50
C VAL A 28 2.63 10.68 22.26
N ARG A 29 3.40 10.14 21.31
CA ARG A 29 3.43 8.71 21.01
C ARG A 29 3.93 7.87 22.19
N SER A 30 4.90 8.39 22.94
CA SER A 30 5.38 7.73 24.16
C SER A 30 4.28 7.62 25.23
N ARG A 31 3.37 8.60 25.34
CA ARG A 31 2.22 8.52 26.25
C ARG A 31 1.22 7.44 25.83
N GLU A 32 1.16 7.15 24.53
CA GLU A 32 0.34 6.08 23.95
C GLU A 32 1.04 4.70 24.02
N GLY A 33 2.21 4.61 24.67
CA GLY A 33 2.98 3.38 24.82
C GLY A 33 3.81 3.00 23.59
N GLN A 34 3.91 3.87 22.59
CA GLN A 34 4.75 3.64 21.41
C GLN A 34 6.18 4.06 21.69
N THR A 35 7.13 3.13 21.56
CA THR A 35 8.56 3.47 21.55
C THR A 35 8.92 4.00 20.17
N THR A 36 9.09 5.31 20.06
CA THR A 36 9.46 5.95 18.78
C THR A 36 10.74 6.75 18.93
N ASN A 37 11.67 6.58 17.99
CA ASN A 37 12.86 7.43 17.89
C ASN A 37 12.68 8.50 16.80
N ARG A 38 13.51 9.56 16.83
CA ARG A 38 13.42 10.66 15.87
C ARG A 38 13.57 10.20 14.41
N THR A 39 14.41 9.20 14.17
CA THR A 39 14.63 8.64 12.83
C THR A 39 13.38 7.94 12.29
N GLU A 40 12.66 7.21 13.13
CA GLU A 40 11.38 6.57 12.79
C GLU A 40 10.31 7.60 12.49
N LEU A 41 10.20 8.66 13.30
CA LEU A 41 9.25 9.75 13.04
C LEU A 41 9.51 10.42 11.68
N VAL A 42 10.78 10.66 11.34
CA VAL A 42 11.15 11.21 10.04
C VAL A 42 10.81 10.22 8.92
N ARG A 43 11.08 8.92 9.11
CA ARG A 43 10.73 7.88 8.14
C ARG A 43 9.23 7.82 7.90
N ASP A 44 8.43 7.86 8.97
CA ASP A 44 6.98 7.88 8.90
C ASP A 44 6.47 9.11 8.16
N ALA A 45 7.02 10.29 8.46
CA ALA A 45 6.65 11.53 7.79
C ALA A 45 6.98 11.49 6.29
N VAL A 46 8.14 10.95 5.91
CA VAL A 46 8.53 10.77 4.50
C VAL A 46 7.61 9.76 3.82
N ASN A 47 7.34 8.62 4.47
CA ASN A 47 6.42 7.62 3.95
C ASN A 47 5.02 8.20 3.74
N PHE A 48 4.53 8.96 4.73
CA PHE A 48 3.25 9.66 4.65
C PHE A 48 3.23 10.62 3.47
N TYR A 49 4.27 11.45 3.31
CA TYR A 49 4.41 12.35 2.16
C TYR A 49 4.33 11.57 0.85
N LEU A 50 5.15 10.51 0.68
CA LEU A 50 5.21 9.70 -0.53
C LEU A 50 3.92 8.92 -0.82
N MET A 51 3.16 8.55 0.20
CA MET A 51 1.85 7.91 0.05
C MET A 51 0.82 8.87 -0.53
N HIS A 52 0.85 10.14 -0.11
CA HIS A 52 -0.10 11.18 -0.51
C HIS A 52 0.33 11.97 -1.75
N GLN A 53 1.58 11.83 -2.20
CA GLN A 53 1.96 12.30 -3.52
C GLN A 53 1.11 11.56 -4.57
N GLU A 54 0.48 12.33 -5.47
CA GLU A 54 -0.04 11.76 -6.72
C GLU A 54 1.10 10.99 -7.40
N ASP A 55 0.81 9.76 -7.84
CA ASP A 55 1.88 8.97 -8.43
C ASP A 55 2.33 9.68 -9.72
N LEU A 56 3.61 10.03 -9.78
CA LEU A 56 4.20 10.57 -11.00
C LEU A 56 3.86 9.61 -12.16
N PRO A 57 3.26 10.11 -13.28
CA PRO A 57 2.96 9.28 -14.43
C PRO A 57 4.21 8.52 -14.88
N GLY A 58 4.12 7.20 -14.98
CA GLY A 58 5.24 6.33 -15.38
C GLY A 58 6.19 5.92 -14.25
N SER A 59 5.97 6.37 -13.00
CA SER A 59 6.72 5.83 -11.85
C SER A 59 6.40 4.35 -11.60
N ARG A 60 7.34 3.61 -11.01
CA ARG A 60 7.13 2.20 -10.64
C ARG A 60 5.89 2.01 -9.75
N LYS A 61 5.63 2.97 -8.86
CA LYS A 61 4.46 2.98 -7.97
C LYS A 61 3.15 3.17 -8.76
N ALA A 62 3.11 4.12 -9.70
CA ALA A 62 1.97 4.31 -10.60
C ALA A 62 1.68 3.04 -11.42
N ILE A 63 2.75 2.41 -11.94
CA ILE A 63 2.64 1.18 -12.72
C ILE A 63 2.11 0.04 -11.85
N ALA A 64 2.66 -0.15 -10.64
CA ALA A 64 2.20 -1.18 -9.71
C ALA A 64 0.72 -0.99 -9.35
N ARG A 65 0.29 0.21 -8.95
CA ARG A 65 -1.11 0.52 -8.66
C ARG A 65 -2.02 0.29 -9.87
N SER A 66 -1.57 0.64 -11.07
CA SER A 66 -2.31 0.38 -12.31
C SER A 66 -2.45 -1.13 -12.60
N VAL A 67 -1.39 -1.90 -12.38
CA VAL A 67 -1.40 -3.37 -12.54
C VAL A 67 -2.31 -4.01 -11.50
N GLU A 68 -2.22 -3.62 -10.23
CA GLU A 68 -3.11 -4.07 -9.15
C GLU A 68 -4.58 -3.81 -9.49
N GLY A 69 -4.91 -2.61 -9.96
CA GLY A 69 -6.27 -2.28 -10.39
C GLY A 69 -6.75 -3.12 -11.59
N LYS A 70 -5.86 -3.42 -12.54
CA LYS A 70 -6.18 -4.30 -13.67
C LYS A 70 -6.38 -5.75 -13.24
N ILE A 71 -5.60 -6.25 -12.29
CA ILE A 71 -5.76 -7.60 -11.72
C ILE A 71 -7.11 -7.70 -11.03
N ALA A 72 -7.46 -6.73 -10.16
CA ALA A 72 -8.75 -6.71 -9.49
C ALA A 72 -9.94 -6.71 -10.48
N GLN A 73 -9.81 -6.01 -11.62
CA GLN A 73 -10.83 -6.04 -12.68
C GLN A 73 -10.90 -7.40 -13.39
N VAL A 74 -9.77 -8.08 -13.57
CA VAL A 74 -9.74 -9.43 -14.15
C VAL A 74 -10.37 -10.42 -13.20
N ASP A 75 -10.03 -10.36 -11.90
CA ASP A 75 -10.61 -11.22 -10.86
C ASP A 75 -12.14 -11.08 -10.83
N SER A 76 -12.66 -9.85 -10.80
CA SER A 76 -14.10 -9.60 -10.84
C SER A 76 -14.78 -10.16 -12.10
N LYS A 77 -14.11 -10.14 -13.26
CA LYS A 77 -14.65 -10.74 -14.49
C LYS A 77 -14.64 -12.26 -14.44
N VAL A 78 -13.60 -12.86 -13.84
CA VAL A 78 -13.52 -14.32 -13.65
C VAL A 78 -14.62 -14.79 -12.71
N ASP A 79 -14.86 -14.08 -11.62
CA ASP A 79 -15.95 -14.39 -10.68
C ASP A 79 -17.31 -14.36 -11.39
N HIS A 80 -17.57 -13.29 -12.16
CA HIS A 80 -18.82 -13.16 -12.91
C HIS A 80 -19.01 -14.27 -13.97
N LEU A 81 -17.93 -14.67 -14.66
CA LEU A 81 -17.99 -15.77 -15.62
C LEU A 81 -18.21 -17.12 -14.93
N THR A 82 -17.66 -17.30 -13.72
CA THR A 82 -17.89 -18.49 -12.89
C THR A 82 -19.36 -18.60 -12.52
N GLU A 83 -19.98 -17.51 -12.06
CA GLU A 83 -21.42 -17.45 -11.75
C GLU A 83 -22.29 -17.81 -12.97
N ILE A 84 -21.99 -17.23 -14.14
CA ILE A 84 -22.72 -17.54 -15.39
C ILE A 84 -22.60 -19.02 -15.76
N LEU A 85 -21.41 -19.60 -15.56
CA LEU A 85 -21.17 -21.01 -15.87
C LEU A 85 -21.95 -21.93 -14.92
N GLU A 86 -21.95 -21.63 -13.62
CA GLU A 86 -22.72 -22.36 -12.61
C GLU A 86 -24.22 -22.34 -12.93
N ASP A 87 -24.76 -21.16 -13.24
CA ASP A 87 -26.16 -20.98 -13.67
C ASP A 87 -26.48 -21.80 -14.93
N PHE A 88 -25.57 -21.82 -15.90
CA PHE A 88 -25.74 -22.59 -17.13
C PHE A 88 -25.76 -24.09 -16.86
N ILE A 89 -24.80 -24.59 -16.05
CA ILE A 89 -24.74 -25.99 -15.65
C ILE A 89 -26.02 -26.40 -14.92
N GLU A 90 -26.50 -25.58 -14.00
CA GLU A 90 -27.75 -25.84 -13.27
C GLU A 90 -28.95 -25.96 -14.22
N ARG A 91 -29.07 -25.03 -15.18
CA ARG A 91 -30.15 -25.06 -16.18
C ARG A 91 -30.09 -26.29 -17.08
N VAL A 92 -28.90 -26.70 -17.52
CA VAL A 92 -28.72 -27.87 -18.40
C VAL A 92 -28.93 -29.18 -17.65
N THR A 93 -28.45 -29.29 -16.42
CA THR A 93 -28.62 -30.48 -15.57
C THR A 93 -30.08 -30.66 -15.15
N LYS A 94 -30.78 -29.59 -14.75
CA LYS A 94 -32.23 -29.65 -14.45
C LYS A 94 -33.07 -30.09 -15.65
N ARG A 95 -32.71 -29.72 -16.89
CA ARG A 95 -33.43 -30.18 -18.10
C ARG A 95 -33.25 -31.65 -18.44
N ARG A 96 -32.20 -32.32 -17.94
CA ARG A 96 -31.92 -33.73 -18.24
C ARG A 96 -32.50 -34.71 -17.21
N GLY A 97 -32.97 -34.21 -16.06
CA GLY A 97 -33.56 -35.02 -14.99
C GLY A 97 -35.10 -35.05 -14.97
N SER A 98 -35.76 -34.48 -15.99
CA SER A 98 -37.21 -34.55 -16.22
C SER A 98 -37.49 -35.25 -17.54
#